data_AF-A0A6J4M590-F1
#
_entry.id   AF-A0A6J4M590-F1
#
_cell.length_a   1.000
_cell.length_b   1.000
_cell.length_c   1.000
_cell.angle_alpha   90.00
_cell.angle_beta   90.00
_cell.angle_gamma   90.00
#
_symmetry.space_group_name_H-M   'P 1'
#
loop_
_entity.id
_entity.type
_entity.pdbx_description
1 polymer ?
#
loop_
_entity_poly.entity_id
_entity_poly.type
_entity_poly.pdbx_seq_one_letter_code
_entity_poly.pdbx_strand_id
1 'polypeptide(L)'
;GPVLRLAGAGLTPETREELARLHPARIVVVGGPEAVSAEVAAELEDFTSGTVSRLAGTDRWSTAAEVARAFFEGPVERVLVADGSGNGGLLLAGSVAAGEDSPVLLVTPQGVPDSTAGALRDLQPRSIVVLGSRADVPEAVLRSLRDFTSGQVTRVSEDSAPRSDVAAGRLGG
;
A
#
# COMPACT_ATOMS: atom_id res chain seq x y z
N GLY A 1 9.84 -6.21 5.25
CA GLY A 1 9.45 -7.20 6.27
C GLY A 1 8.08 -7.76 5.93
N PRO A 2 7.62 -8.85 6.56
CA PRO A 2 6.29 -9.39 6.31
C PRO A 2 5.19 -8.44 6.79
N VAL A 3 4.03 -8.45 6.11
CA VAL A 3 2.81 -7.78 6.56
C VAL A 3 1.96 -8.81 7.28
N LEU A 4 1.72 -8.59 8.58
CA LEU A 4 0.86 -9.44 9.39
C LEU A 4 -0.50 -8.77 9.57
N ARG A 5 -1.58 -9.55 9.46
CA ARG A 5 -2.95 -9.04 9.58
C ARG A 5 -3.50 -9.29 10.97
N LEU A 6 -4.22 -8.30 11.49
CA LEU A 6 -5.08 -8.46 12.65
C LEU A 6 -6.40 -9.10 12.24
N ALA A 7 -7.04 -9.82 13.15
CA ALA A 7 -8.43 -10.24 13.00
C ALA A 7 -9.28 -9.51 14.06
N GLY A 8 -10.25 -8.72 13.59
CA GLY A 8 -11.04 -7.87 14.49
C GLY A 8 -10.16 -6.83 15.19
N ALA A 9 -10.30 -6.71 16.51
CA ALA A 9 -9.62 -5.69 17.32
C ALA A 9 -8.35 -6.18 18.03
N GLY A 10 -7.79 -7.36 17.70
CA GLY A 10 -6.67 -7.95 18.44
C GLY A 10 -5.67 -8.73 17.59
N LEU A 11 -4.51 -9.04 18.18
CA LEU A 11 -3.56 -10.01 17.62
C LEU A 11 -4.17 -11.41 17.69
N THR A 12 -4.08 -12.18 16.62
CA THR A 12 -4.47 -13.61 16.64
C THR A 12 -3.34 -14.45 17.24
N PRO A 13 -3.61 -15.67 17.72
CA PRO A 13 -2.56 -16.60 18.14
C PRO A 13 -1.50 -16.80 17.06
N GLU A 14 -1.90 -16.96 15.79
CA GLU A 14 -0.99 -17.15 14.66
C GLU A 14 -0.11 -15.91 14.44
N THR A 15 -0.67 -14.71 14.62
CA THR A 15 0.09 -13.46 14.53
C THR A 15 1.12 -13.35 15.66
N ARG A 16 0.77 -13.75 16.88
CA ARG A 16 1.70 -13.77 18.02
C ARG A 16 2.81 -14.78 17.83
N GLU A 17 2.48 -15.98 17.38
CA GLU A 17 3.46 -17.02 17.07
C GLU A 17 4.45 -16.55 16.00
N GLU A 18 3.95 -15.90 14.96
CA GLU A 18 4.78 -15.37 13.89
C GLU A 18 5.67 -14.21 14.37
N LEU A 19 5.14 -13.28 15.18
CA LEU A 19 5.93 -12.22 15.81
C LEU A 19 7.05 -12.79 16.71
N ALA A 20 6.73 -13.80 17.52
CA ALA A 20 7.69 -14.48 18.37
C ALA A 20 8.77 -15.18 17.54
N ARG A 21 8.39 -15.84 16.44
CA ARG A 21 9.33 -16.51 15.53
C ARG A 21 10.25 -15.53 14.80
N LEU A 22 9.73 -14.37 14.41
CA LEU A 22 10.46 -13.37 13.63
C LEU A 22 11.47 -12.57 14.47
N HIS A 23 11.22 -12.42 15.78
CA HIS A 23 12.00 -11.56 16.67
C HIS A 23 12.33 -10.19 16.04
N PRO A 24 11.31 -9.42 15.62
CA PRO A 24 11.51 -8.21 14.82
C PRO A 24 12.30 -7.15 15.60
N ALA A 25 13.26 -6.49 14.93
CA ALA A 25 13.94 -5.31 15.47
C ALA A 25 13.10 -4.02 15.36
N ARG A 26 12.06 -4.03 14.53
CA ARG A 26 11.14 -2.91 14.33
C ARG A 26 9.76 -3.43 13.96
N ILE A 27 8.73 -2.85 14.58
CA ILE A 27 7.33 -3.10 14.27
C ILE A 27 6.70 -1.77 13.84
N VAL A 28 5.98 -1.80 12.71
CA VAL A 28 5.26 -0.63 12.20
C VAL A 28 3.77 -0.94 12.17
N VAL A 29 3.01 -0.21 12.99
CA VAL A 29 1.55 -0.25 13.01
C VAL A 29 1.02 0.72 11.96
N VAL A 30 0.21 0.22 11.02
CA VAL A 30 -0.40 1.04 9.97
C VAL A 30 -1.88 1.26 10.29
N GLY A 31 -2.28 2.52 10.42
CA GLY A 31 -3.65 2.94 10.74
C GLY A 31 -3.80 3.56 12.12
N GLY A 32 -4.88 4.32 12.30
CA GLY A 32 -5.22 4.99 13.56
C GLY A 32 -5.69 4.04 14.66
N PRO A 33 -5.97 4.56 15.88
CA PRO A 33 -6.41 3.78 17.02
C PRO A 33 -7.74 3.03 16.79
N GLU A 34 -8.61 3.56 15.92
CA GLU A 34 -9.86 2.89 15.53
C GLU A 34 -9.65 1.62 14.69
N ALA A 35 -8.50 1.53 13.99
CA ALA A 35 -8.15 0.37 13.17
C ALA A 35 -7.25 -0.61 13.93
N VAL A 36 -6.31 -0.08 14.72
CA VAL A 36 -5.43 -0.85 15.61
C VAL A 36 -5.38 -0.14 16.95
N SER A 37 -6.01 -0.72 17.98
CA SER A 37 -6.18 -0.06 19.26
C SER A 37 -4.85 0.26 19.95
N ALA A 38 -4.90 1.12 20.97
CA ALA A 38 -3.72 1.45 21.77
C ALA A 38 -3.23 0.23 22.55
N GLU A 39 -4.15 -0.61 23.02
CA GLU A 39 -3.86 -1.86 23.73
C GLU A 39 -3.12 -2.84 22.85
N VAL A 40 -3.54 -3.01 21.58
CA VAL A 40 -2.81 -3.85 20.61
C VAL A 40 -1.43 -3.30 20.33
N ALA A 41 -1.28 -1.98 20.19
CA ALA A 41 0.03 -1.39 19.96
C ALA A 41 0.98 -1.57 21.17
N ALA A 42 0.45 -1.49 22.39
CA ALA A 42 1.22 -1.77 23.61
C ALA A 42 1.61 -3.25 23.71
N GLU A 43 0.70 -4.16 23.36
CA GLU A 43 1.00 -5.61 23.32
C GLU A 43 2.14 -5.95 22.35
N LEU A 44 2.30 -5.19 21.25
CA LEU A 44 3.39 -5.39 20.30
C LEU A 44 4.78 -5.09 20.88
N GLU A 45 4.88 -4.29 21.95
CA GLU A 45 6.16 -3.99 22.60
C GLU A 45 6.79 -5.23 23.24
N ASP A 46 5.97 -6.21 23.66
CA ASP A 46 6.46 -7.48 24.22
C ASP A 46 7.21 -8.34 23.18
N PHE A 47 7.03 -8.07 21.89
CA PHE A 47 7.62 -8.84 20.79
C PHE A 47 8.88 -8.23 20.19
N THR A 48 9.34 -7.08 20.69
CA THR A 48 10.55 -6.42 20.18
C THR A 48 11.33 -5.70 21.27
N SER A 49 12.66 -5.73 21.20
CA SER A 49 13.52 -4.84 22.01
C SER A 49 13.82 -3.52 21.30
N GLY A 50 13.34 -3.35 20.06
CA GLY A 50 13.52 -2.15 19.27
C GLY A 50 12.33 -1.22 19.36
N THR A 51 11.84 -0.75 18.21
CA THR A 51 10.81 0.29 18.16
C THR A 51 9.49 -0.24 17.64
N VAL A 52 8.41 0.07 18.35
CA VAL A 52 7.04 0.06 17.82
C VAL A 52 6.68 1.49 17.42
N SER A 53 6.38 1.70 16.14
CA SER A 53 5.98 3.00 15.60
C SER A 53 4.65 2.92 14.87
N ARG A 54 3.84 3.97 14.92
CA ARG A 54 2.57 4.04 14.20
C ARG A 54 2.66 5.03 13.04
N LEU A 55 2.14 4.61 11.88
CA LEU A 55 1.91 5.46 10.71
C LEU A 55 0.40 5.57 10.50
N ALA A 56 -0.14 6.77 10.68
CA ALA A 56 -1.56 7.03 10.57
C ALA A 56 -1.81 8.46 10.10
N GLY A 57 -2.78 8.62 9.19
CA GLY A 57 -3.35 9.92 8.84
C GLY A 57 -4.80 10.04 9.34
N THR A 58 -5.42 11.18 9.09
CA THR A 58 -6.82 11.45 9.43
C THR A 58 -7.82 10.59 8.65
N ASP A 59 -7.38 10.03 7.53
CA ASP A 59 -8.13 9.14 6.67
C ASP A 59 -7.18 8.13 5.97
N ARG A 60 -7.76 7.26 5.14
CA ARG A 60 -7.01 6.23 4.41
C ARG A 60 -6.03 6.80 3.37
N TRP A 61 -6.35 7.94 2.75
CA TRP A 61 -5.48 8.58 1.76
C TRP A 61 -4.25 9.16 2.43
N SER A 62 -4.46 9.84 3.55
CA SER A 62 -3.41 10.40 4.39
C SER A 62 -2.56 9.30 5.02
N THR A 63 -3.16 8.20 5.47
CA THR A 63 -2.40 7.04 5.97
C THR A 63 -1.51 6.43 4.88
N ALA A 64 -2.02 6.27 3.65
CA ALA A 64 -1.22 5.78 2.53
C ALA A 64 -0.04 6.72 2.20
N ALA A 65 -0.27 8.04 2.24
CA ALA A 65 0.78 9.04 2.06
C ALA A 65 1.88 8.95 3.13
N GLU A 66 1.50 8.80 4.41
CA GLU A 66 2.47 8.63 5.51
C GLU A 66 3.27 7.33 5.39
N VAL A 67 2.62 6.23 5.00
CA VAL A 67 3.31 4.97 4.73
C VAL A 67 4.31 5.14 3.58
N ALA A 68 3.89 5.74 2.47
CA ALA A 68 4.78 5.93 1.32
C ALA A 68 6.02 6.76 1.69
N ARG A 69 5.86 7.86 2.45
CA ARG A 69 6.97 8.70 2.91
C ARG A 69 7.89 8.01 3.91
N ALA A 70 7.36 7.11 4.74
CA ALA A 70 8.16 6.43 5.75
C ALA A 70 9.09 5.36 5.18
N PHE A 71 8.77 4.82 4.00
CA PHE A 71 9.50 3.71 3.39
C PHE A 71 10.20 4.06 2.07
N PHE A 72 9.83 5.19 1.44
CA PHE A 72 10.40 5.60 0.17
C PHE A 72 10.87 7.06 0.24
N GLU A 73 12.04 7.30 -0.35
CA GLU A 73 12.61 8.63 -0.55
C GLU A 73 12.70 8.91 -2.05
N GLY A 74 12.29 10.10 -2.47
CA GLY A 74 12.33 10.50 -3.88
C GLY A 74 13.76 10.75 -4.39
N PRO A 75 14.00 10.64 -5.71
CA PRO A 75 13.05 10.26 -6.74
C PRO A 75 12.84 8.74 -6.84
N VAL A 76 11.59 8.30 -7.00
CA VAL A 76 11.25 6.88 -7.20
C VAL A 76 10.98 6.54 -8.67
N GLU A 77 11.24 5.31 -9.09
CA GLU A 77 10.98 4.86 -10.47
C GLU A 77 9.47 4.83 -10.79
N ARG A 78 8.65 4.45 -9.81
CA ARG A 78 7.22 4.19 -10.00
C ARG A 78 6.44 4.46 -8.73
N VAL A 79 5.22 4.98 -8.88
CA VAL A 79 4.18 4.98 -7.85
C VAL A 79 2.96 4.22 -8.38
N LEU A 80 2.37 3.37 -7.55
CA LEU A 80 1.07 2.74 -7.81
C LEU A 80 -0.05 3.62 -7.23
N VAL A 81 -1.09 3.86 -8.00
CA VAL A 81 -2.25 4.66 -7.59
C VAL A 81 -3.52 3.84 -7.76
N ALA A 82 -4.34 3.78 -6.73
CA ALA A 82 -5.65 3.12 -6.77
C ALA A 82 -6.74 4.00 -6.16
N ASP A 83 -8.00 3.71 -6.47
CA ASP A 83 -9.10 4.32 -5.73
C ASP A 83 -9.12 3.82 -4.27
N GLY A 84 -9.14 4.77 -3.34
CA GLY A 84 -9.28 4.50 -1.91
C GLY A 84 -10.74 4.40 -1.46
N SER A 85 -11.72 4.81 -2.26
CA SER A 85 -13.14 4.82 -1.87
C SER A 85 -13.77 3.42 -1.89
N GLY A 86 -13.36 2.58 -2.84
CA GLY A 86 -13.71 1.15 -2.91
C GLY A 86 -12.65 0.21 -2.33
N ASN A 87 -12.91 -1.10 -2.39
CA ASN A 87 -12.00 -2.14 -1.92
C ASN A 87 -11.23 -2.87 -3.04
N GLY A 88 -11.71 -2.83 -4.29
CA GLY A 88 -11.15 -3.62 -5.41
C GLY A 88 -9.75 -3.20 -5.81
N GLY A 89 -9.52 -1.90 -6.04
CA GLY A 89 -8.20 -1.38 -6.44
C GLY A 89 -7.12 -1.55 -5.38
N LEU A 90 -7.49 -1.54 -4.10
CA LEU A 90 -6.56 -1.64 -2.98
C LEU A 90 -5.93 -3.04 -2.84
N LEU A 91 -6.69 -4.10 -3.16
CA LEU A 91 -6.19 -5.48 -3.15
C LEU A 91 -5.15 -5.72 -4.25
N LEU A 92 -5.41 -5.19 -5.45
CA LEU A 92 -4.47 -5.24 -6.58
C LEU A 92 -3.22 -4.41 -6.29
N ALA A 93 -3.37 -3.26 -5.65
CA ALA A 93 -2.24 -2.43 -5.26
C ALA A 93 -1.31 -3.14 -4.27
N GLY A 94 -1.87 -3.84 -3.28
CA GLY A 94 -1.09 -4.61 -2.32
C GLY A 94 -0.27 -5.74 -2.96
N SER A 95 -0.86 -6.49 -3.90
CA SER A 95 -0.16 -7.61 -4.56
C SER A 95 0.93 -7.14 -5.52
N VAL A 96 0.67 -6.10 -6.31
CA VAL A 96 1.66 -5.53 -7.23
C VAL A 96 2.79 -4.85 -6.46
N ALA A 97 2.46 -4.06 -5.43
CA ALA A 97 3.48 -3.38 -4.60
C ALA A 97 4.43 -4.36 -3.91
N ALA A 98 3.92 -5.49 -3.43
CA ALA A 98 4.74 -6.52 -2.78
C ALA A 98 5.75 -7.17 -3.76
N GLY A 99 5.45 -7.20 -5.06
CA GLY A 99 6.33 -7.75 -6.08
C GLY A 99 7.33 -6.75 -6.68
N GLU A 100 7.02 -5.46 -6.65
CA GLU A 100 7.76 -4.41 -7.39
C GLU A 100 8.40 -3.31 -6.51
N ASP A 101 8.34 -3.43 -5.18
CA ASP A 101 8.91 -2.47 -4.22
C ASP A 101 8.56 -1.01 -4.56
N SER A 102 7.27 -0.75 -4.77
CA SER A 102 6.76 0.55 -5.21
C SER A 102 5.78 1.15 -4.19
N PRO A 103 5.85 2.47 -3.91
CA PRO A 103 4.88 3.15 -3.05
C PRO A 103 3.48 3.06 -3.63
N VAL A 104 2.51 2.82 -2.73
CA VAL A 104 1.07 2.84 -3.04
C VAL A 104 0.45 4.11 -2.49
N LEU A 105 -0.18 4.89 -3.35
CA LEU A 105 -0.99 6.04 -2.97
C LEU A 105 -2.43 5.86 -3.41
N LEU A 106 -3.34 6.57 -2.74
CA LEU A 106 -4.77 6.45 -2.99
C LEU A 106 -5.32 7.74 -3.62
N VAL A 107 -6.33 7.62 -4.47
CA VAL A 107 -7.10 8.74 -5.01
C VAL A 107 -8.59 8.54 -4.74
N THR A 108 -9.42 9.49 -5.15
CA THR A 108 -10.88 9.33 -5.21
C THR A 108 -11.34 9.42 -6.67
N PRO A 109 -12.56 8.96 -6.99
CA PRO A 109 -13.11 9.19 -8.33
C PRO A 109 -13.26 10.68 -8.66
N GLN A 110 -13.32 11.54 -7.65
CA GLN A 110 -13.50 12.99 -7.79
C GLN A 110 -12.17 13.75 -7.97
N GLY A 111 -11.03 13.17 -7.59
CA GLY A 111 -9.76 13.89 -7.67
C GLY A 111 -8.58 13.23 -6.95
N VAL A 112 -7.47 13.96 -6.95
CA VAL A 112 -6.26 13.61 -6.19
C VAL A 112 -6.33 14.36 -4.84
N PRO A 113 -6.48 13.67 -3.70
CA PRO A 113 -6.45 14.33 -2.40
C PRO A 113 -5.13 15.04 -2.14
N ASP A 114 -5.16 16.11 -1.34
CA ASP A 114 -3.97 16.92 -1.04
C ASP A 114 -2.83 16.11 -0.40
N SER A 115 -3.16 15.14 0.46
CA SER A 115 -2.19 14.23 1.06
C SER A 115 -1.45 13.39 0.01
N THR A 116 -2.18 12.84 -0.96
CA THR A 116 -1.63 12.11 -2.11
C THR A 116 -0.82 13.03 -3.02
N ALA A 117 -1.34 14.22 -3.33
CA ALA A 117 -0.61 15.21 -4.13
C ALA A 117 0.71 15.63 -3.46
N GLY A 118 0.71 15.82 -2.14
CA GLY A 118 1.92 16.08 -1.37
C GLY A 118 2.92 14.94 -1.50
N ALA A 119 2.49 13.69 -1.25
CA ALA A 119 3.37 12.53 -1.33
C ALA A 119 3.94 12.34 -2.75
N LEU A 120 3.15 12.56 -3.79
CA LEU A 120 3.63 12.50 -5.18
C LEU A 120 4.72 13.55 -5.47
N ARG A 121 4.61 14.76 -4.89
CA ARG A 121 5.66 15.79 -5.03
C ARG A 121 6.94 15.42 -4.28
N ASP A 122 6.81 14.82 -3.10
CA ASP A 122 7.95 14.39 -2.30
C ASP A 122 8.70 13.22 -2.96
N LEU A 123 7.94 12.26 -3.51
CA LEU A 123 8.47 11.04 -4.13
C LEU A 123 9.00 11.25 -5.56
N GLN A 124 8.57 12.32 -6.24
CA GLN A 124 8.99 12.68 -7.60
C GLN A 124 9.03 11.47 -8.57
N PRO A 125 7.91 10.75 -8.76
CA PRO A 125 7.92 9.50 -9.50
C PRO A 125 8.26 9.69 -10.97
N ARG A 126 9.10 8.81 -11.53
CA ARG A 126 9.33 8.76 -12.98
C ARG A 126 8.15 8.20 -13.77
N SER A 127 7.31 7.38 -13.15
CA SER A 127 6.08 6.85 -13.75
C SER A 127 4.99 6.62 -12.72
N ILE A 128 3.74 6.68 -13.16
CA ILE A 128 2.58 6.39 -12.32
C ILE A 128 1.75 5.28 -12.97
N VAL A 129 1.48 4.23 -12.21
CA VAL A 129 0.61 3.13 -12.65
C VAL A 129 -0.71 3.23 -11.91
N VAL A 130 -1.80 3.39 -12.66
CA VAL A 130 -3.16 3.49 -12.13
C VAL A 130 -3.79 2.10 -12.15
N LEU A 131 -4.20 1.62 -10.98
CA LEU A 131 -4.84 0.32 -10.78
C LEU A 131 -6.35 0.51 -10.64
N GLY A 132 -7.10 -0.28 -11.41
CA GLY A 132 -8.56 -0.26 -11.39
C GLY A 132 -9.19 0.36 -12.65
N SER A 133 -10.50 0.26 -12.71
CA SER A 133 -11.30 0.66 -13.87
C SER A 133 -11.42 2.19 -14.01
N ARG A 134 -11.96 2.64 -15.14
CA ARG A 134 -12.30 4.06 -15.34
C ARG A 134 -13.38 4.57 -14.38
N ALA A 135 -14.18 3.68 -13.79
CA ALA A 135 -15.14 4.05 -12.77
C ALA A 135 -14.44 4.38 -11.45
N ASP A 136 -13.39 3.61 -11.11
CA ASP A 136 -12.62 3.78 -9.87
C ASP A 136 -11.72 5.02 -9.97
N VAL A 137 -11.02 5.18 -11.09
CA VAL A 137 -10.16 6.34 -11.35
C VAL A 137 -10.56 6.94 -12.69
N PRO A 138 -11.38 7.98 -12.76
CA PRO A 138 -11.78 8.60 -14.04
C PRO A 138 -10.63 9.25 -14.81
N GLU A 139 -10.82 9.48 -16.11
CA GLU A 139 -9.82 10.14 -16.97
C GLU A 139 -9.47 11.57 -16.51
N ALA A 140 -10.36 12.24 -15.78
CA ALA A 140 -10.06 13.54 -15.17
C ALA A 140 -8.98 13.41 -14.09
N VAL A 141 -9.05 12.37 -13.26
CA VAL A 141 -8.04 12.07 -12.23
C VAL A 141 -6.74 11.63 -12.88
N LEU A 142 -6.81 10.77 -13.90
CA LEU A 142 -5.63 10.33 -14.65
C LEU A 142 -4.89 11.50 -15.32
N ARG A 143 -5.62 12.49 -15.86
CA ARG A 143 -5.02 13.73 -16.37
C ARG A 143 -4.35 14.54 -15.27
N SER A 144 -4.99 14.67 -14.10
CA SER A 144 -4.40 15.40 -12.96
C SER A 144 -3.11 14.74 -12.46
N LEU A 145 -3.00 13.40 -12.53
CA LEU A 145 -1.79 12.67 -12.14
C LEU A 145 -0.58 12.98 -13.05
N ARG A 146 -0.81 13.43 -14.29
CA ARG A 146 0.28 13.78 -15.23
C ARG A 146 1.06 15.01 -14.78
N ASP A 147 0.52 15.83 -13.90
CA ASP A 147 1.21 17.01 -13.37
C ASP A 147 2.32 16.63 -12.36
N PHE A 148 2.36 15.37 -11.91
CA PHE A 148 3.30 14.88 -10.89
C PHE A 148 4.44 14.04 -11.46
N THR A 149 4.47 13.80 -12.77
CA THR A 149 5.53 13.00 -13.41
C THR A 149 5.82 13.50 -14.82
N SER A 150 7.08 13.48 -15.21
CA SER A 150 7.49 13.72 -16.60
C SER A 150 7.39 12.46 -17.47
N GLY A 151 7.13 11.29 -16.88
CA GLY A 151 7.01 10.03 -17.59
C GLY A 151 5.57 9.61 -17.83
N GLN A 152 5.37 8.30 -17.96
CA GLN A 152 4.07 7.75 -18.35
C GLN A 152 3.13 7.61 -17.14
N VAL A 153 1.85 7.93 -17.39
CA VAL A 153 0.73 7.55 -16.52
C VAL A 153 -0.09 6.49 -17.24
N THR A 154 0.01 5.24 -16.77
CA THR A 154 -0.57 4.07 -17.44
C THR A 154 -1.58 3.39 -16.55
N ARG A 155 -2.77 3.09 -17.09
CA ARG A 155 -3.77 2.28 -16.39
C ARG A 155 -3.52 0.80 -16.65
N VAL A 156 -3.56 0.00 -15.59
CA VAL A 156 -3.65 -1.46 -15.66
C VAL A 156 -5.05 -1.86 -15.19
N SER A 157 -5.84 -2.36 -16.14
CA SER A 157 -7.12 -3.01 -15.87
C SER A 157 -6.87 -4.49 -15.57
N GLU A 158 -7.74 -5.17 -14.82
CA GLU A 158 -7.63 -6.64 -14.59
C GLU A 158 -7.58 -7.45 -15.90
N ASP A 159 -8.10 -6.92 -17.01
CA ASP A 159 -8.03 -7.51 -18.36
C ASP A 159 -6.64 -7.38 -19.03
N SER A 160 -5.68 -6.74 -18.37
CA SER A 160 -4.33 -6.44 -18.90
C SER A 160 -3.20 -7.06 -18.08
N ALA A 161 -3.50 -7.81 -17.01
CA ALA A 161 -2.47 -8.61 -16.37
C ALA A 161 -1.94 -9.61 -17.42
N PRO A 162 -0.62 -9.70 -17.65
CA PRO A 162 -0.10 -10.86 -18.36
C PRO A 162 -0.61 -12.06 -17.58
N ARG A 163 -1.36 -12.94 -18.26
CA ARG A 163 -1.66 -14.26 -17.71
C ARG A 163 -0.29 -14.80 -17.32
N SER A 164 -0.03 -14.87 -16.02
CA SER A 164 1.06 -15.69 -15.52
C SER A 164 0.70 -17.07 -16.02
N ASP A 165 1.35 -17.48 -17.11
CA ASP A 165 1.35 -18.85 -17.57
C ASP A 165 1.90 -19.65 -16.40
N VAL A 166 0.98 -20.11 -15.56
CA VAL A 166 1.24 -21.15 -14.59
C VAL A 166 1.63 -22.33 -15.45
N ALA A 167 2.93 -22.50 -15.61
CA ALA A 167 3.55 -23.74 -16.02
C ALA A 167 3.09 -24.80 -15.02
N ALA A 168 1.94 -25.41 -15.31
CA ALA A 168 1.57 -26.70 -14.78
C ALA A 168 2.65 -27.67 -15.23
N GLY A 169 3.63 -27.88 -14.35
CA GLY A 169 4.61 -28.93 -14.49
C GLY A 169 3.89 -30.24 -14.76
N ARG A 170 4.14 -30.80 -15.94
CA ARG A 170 3.86 -32.19 -16.26
C ARG A 170 4.50 -33.06 -15.18
N LEU A 171 3.69 -33.70 -14.34
CA LEU A 171 4.09 -34.91 -13.66
C LEU A 171 3.71 -36.09 -14.56
N GLY A 172 4.69 -36.55 -15.34
CA GLY A 172 4.71 -37.88 -15.92
C GLY A 172 5.92 -38.61 -15.33
N GLY A 173 5.65 -39.73 -14.65
CA GLY A 173 6.62 -40.58 -13.97
C GLY A 173 5.90 -41.49 -12.99
#